data_AF-A0A439CZM8-F1
#
_entry.id   AF-A0A439CZM8-F1
#
_cell.length_a   1.000
_cell.length_b   1.000
_cell.length_c   1.000
_cell.angle_alpha   90.00
_cell.angle_beta   90.00
_cell.angle_gamma   90.00
#
_symmetry.space_group_name_H-M   'P 1'
#
loop_
_entity.id
_entity.type
_entity.pdbx_description
1 polymer ?
#
loop_
_entity_poly.entity_id
_entity_poly.type
_entity_poly.pdbx_seq_one_letter_code
_entity_poly.pdbx_strand_id
1 'polypeptide(L)'
;MASGNSDASPNWVRASWSNVSPGRFKLEKRLGTGARGTAWLFQDLKNGNVVRRFVVKYADSDIGVATIKREIQFLRQFQGHSHIAQVITENGALIGPGTHDPAAPEWQKTYVATEYLENISLETFLHRSRRRSNIGLNPTPSRVLWLIFRCLAKMVNAMANPTSGNRGFEGGNIQASLEQPGIFDLGTKYQIYHGDLDNLQNFIFGGYDSGEHSLVPTLKLIDFGEGTTDMSRMRANLPPPATADTITQGNIYDIGRVMRTMFEYFQTPTFRAFRALRPNIDEDLYNLASECAHVDHTKRPSAFQLLQRIEANISKKTGPESFPGKPFADWESDQRIREYMTEIRKS
;
A
#
# COMPACT_ATOMS: atom_id res chain seq x y z
N MET A 1 -34.07 -9.26 -18.55
CA MET A 1 -33.64 -7.84 -18.50
C MET A 1 -32.17 -7.81 -18.85
N ALA A 2 -31.80 -6.96 -19.81
CA ALA A 2 -30.51 -7.00 -20.49
C ALA A 2 -29.32 -6.84 -19.51
N SER A 3 -28.34 -7.73 -19.64
CA SER A 3 -27.01 -7.62 -19.05
C SER A 3 -26.30 -6.41 -19.65
N GLY A 4 -26.50 -5.24 -19.03
CA GLY A 4 -25.79 -4.02 -19.37
C GLY A 4 -24.29 -4.22 -19.13
N ASN A 5 -23.49 -3.81 -20.12
CA ASN A 5 -22.04 -3.90 -20.13
C ASN A 5 -21.48 -3.25 -18.86
N SER A 6 -21.00 -4.07 -17.92
CA SER A 6 -20.71 -3.61 -16.56
C SER A 6 -19.62 -2.54 -16.54
N ASP A 7 -18.75 -2.46 -17.56
CA ASP A 7 -17.62 -1.54 -17.66
C ASP A 7 -17.97 -0.13 -18.19
N ALA A 8 -19.22 0.12 -18.58
CA ALA A 8 -19.62 1.45 -19.03
C ALA A 8 -19.66 2.43 -17.84
N SER A 9 -18.89 3.50 -17.92
CA SER A 9 -18.98 4.60 -16.95
C SER A 9 -20.33 5.29 -17.02
N PRO A 10 -20.95 5.66 -15.88
CA PRO A 10 -22.09 6.56 -15.90
C PRO A 10 -21.74 7.83 -16.68
N ASN A 11 -22.66 8.32 -17.53
CA ASN A 11 -22.43 9.48 -18.39
C ASN A 11 -21.95 10.71 -17.60
N TRP A 12 -22.40 10.86 -16.36
CA TRP A 12 -22.04 11.99 -15.49
C TRP A 12 -20.55 12.00 -15.11
N VAL A 13 -19.88 10.84 -14.98
CA VAL A 13 -18.46 10.77 -14.65
C VAL A 13 -17.62 11.34 -15.79
N ARG A 14 -17.96 11.03 -17.04
CA ARG A 14 -17.26 11.59 -18.20
C ARG A 14 -17.58 13.08 -18.35
N ALA A 15 -18.86 13.45 -18.20
CA ALA A 15 -19.32 14.82 -18.38
C ALA A 15 -18.68 15.78 -17.37
N SER A 16 -18.58 15.41 -16.09
CA SER A 16 -18.03 16.28 -15.04
C SER A 16 -16.58 16.70 -15.35
N TRP A 17 -15.72 15.76 -15.73
CA TRP A 17 -14.32 16.04 -16.07
C TRP A 17 -14.14 16.72 -17.42
N SER A 18 -14.99 16.42 -18.40
CA SER A 18 -14.89 16.99 -19.74
C SER A 18 -15.38 18.45 -19.80
N ASN A 19 -16.41 18.79 -19.02
CA ASN A 19 -17.02 20.12 -19.06
C ASN A 19 -16.10 21.21 -18.49
N VAL A 20 -15.28 20.88 -17.49
CA VAL A 20 -14.46 21.87 -16.77
C VAL A 20 -13.08 22.04 -17.39
N SER A 21 -12.58 21.01 -18.06
CA SER A 21 -11.32 21.10 -18.81
C SER A 21 -11.44 20.33 -20.12
N PRO A 22 -12.16 20.88 -21.12
CA PRO A 22 -12.39 20.22 -22.40
C PRO A 22 -11.07 19.76 -23.03
N GLY A 23 -10.98 18.46 -23.31
CA GLY A 23 -9.81 17.86 -23.95
C GLY A 23 -8.60 17.61 -23.04
N ARG A 24 -8.62 18.02 -21.76
CA ARG A 24 -7.54 17.72 -20.80
C ARG A 24 -7.69 16.34 -20.18
N PHE A 25 -8.87 16.01 -19.66
CA PHE A 25 -9.06 14.75 -18.93
C PHE A 25 -9.81 13.73 -19.77
N LYS A 26 -9.22 12.53 -19.91
CA LYS A 26 -9.82 11.42 -20.64
C LYS A 26 -10.01 10.22 -19.72
N LEU A 27 -11.27 9.81 -19.55
CA LEU A 27 -11.61 8.57 -18.87
C LEU A 27 -11.15 7.36 -19.70
N GLU A 28 -10.31 6.51 -19.12
CA GLU A 28 -9.74 5.34 -19.79
C GLU A 28 -10.57 4.08 -19.52
N LYS A 29 -10.73 3.69 -18.25
CA LYS A 29 -11.48 2.49 -17.86
C LYS A 29 -11.88 2.51 -16.38
N ARG A 30 -12.78 1.62 -15.99
CA ARG A 30 -13.01 1.29 -14.58
C ARG A 30 -11.88 0.40 -14.07
N LEU A 31 -11.43 0.62 -12.83
CA LEU A 31 -10.43 -0.23 -12.17
C LEU A 31 -11.07 -1.21 -11.19
N GLY A 32 -12.16 -0.80 -10.52
CA GLY A 32 -12.87 -1.66 -9.58
C GLY A 32 -14.04 -0.95 -8.93
N THR A 33 -14.91 -1.74 -8.31
CA THR A 33 -16.03 -1.28 -7.48
C THR A 33 -15.85 -1.90 -6.10
N GLY A 34 -15.75 -1.06 -5.08
CA GLY A 34 -15.77 -1.47 -3.68
C GLY A 34 -17.15 -1.24 -3.06
N ALA A 35 -17.32 -1.62 -1.80
CA ALA A 35 -18.59 -1.47 -1.09
C ALA A 35 -19.05 -0.02 -0.86
N ARG A 36 -18.20 0.96 -1.16
CA ARG A 36 -18.39 2.39 -0.79
C ARG A 36 -17.95 3.36 -1.89
N GLY A 37 -17.66 2.85 -3.08
CA GLY A 37 -17.19 3.67 -4.17
C GLY A 37 -16.67 2.90 -5.37
N THR A 38 -16.53 3.61 -6.48
CA THR A 38 -16.00 3.07 -7.73
C THR A 38 -14.75 3.83 -8.15
N ALA A 39 -13.69 3.09 -8.50
CA ALA A 39 -12.42 3.62 -8.95
C ALA A 39 -12.32 3.62 -10.49
N TRP A 40 -11.89 4.74 -11.04
CA TRP A 40 -11.79 5.01 -12.46
C TRP A 40 -10.38 5.48 -12.82
N LEU A 41 -9.84 5.02 -13.94
CA LEU A 41 -8.56 5.45 -14.47
C LEU A 41 -8.76 6.61 -15.44
N PHE A 42 -8.04 7.71 -15.21
CA PHE A 42 -8.03 8.89 -16.07
C PHE A 42 -6.64 9.16 -16.64
N GLN A 43 -6.61 9.78 -17.80
CA GLN A 43 -5.43 10.40 -18.42
C GLN A 43 -5.52 11.92 -18.28
N ASP A 44 -4.41 12.55 -17.90
CA ASP A 44 -4.21 14.01 -17.96
C ASP A 44 -3.43 14.32 -19.25
N LEU A 45 -4.05 15.06 -20.16
CA LEU A 45 -3.54 15.41 -21.47
C LEU A 45 -3.05 16.85 -21.50
N LYS A 46 -1.85 17.08 -22.02
CA LYS A 46 -1.32 18.41 -22.34
C LYS A 46 -0.93 18.43 -23.81
N ASN A 47 -1.56 19.32 -24.58
CA ASN A 47 -1.38 19.42 -26.03
C ASN A 47 -1.60 18.07 -26.75
N GLY A 48 -2.61 17.30 -26.32
CA GLY A 48 -2.94 15.99 -26.89
C GLY A 48 -2.08 14.82 -26.41
N ASN A 49 -0.99 15.07 -25.69
CA ASN A 49 -0.11 14.02 -25.16
C ASN A 49 -0.48 13.67 -23.73
N VAL A 50 -0.46 12.36 -23.39
CA VAL A 50 -0.65 11.87 -22.03
C VAL A 50 0.55 12.28 -21.19
N VAL A 51 0.34 13.18 -20.23
CA VAL A 51 1.36 13.62 -19.27
C VAL A 51 1.41 12.68 -18.09
N ARG A 52 0.24 12.22 -17.62
CA ARG A 52 0.14 11.25 -16.53
C ARG A 52 -1.17 10.48 -16.57
N ARG A 53 -1.19 9.36 -15.85
CA ARG A 53 -2.41 8.64 -15.47
C ARG A 53 -2.66 8.82 -13.97
N PHE A 54 -3.92 8.85 -13.58
CA PHE A 54 -4.34 8.96 -12.19
C PHE A 54 -5.65 8.22 -11.95
N VAL A 55 -5.88 7.81 -10.71
CA VAL A 55 -7.10 7.11 -10.29
C VAL A 55 -8.04 8.11 -9.63
N VAL A 56 -9.32 8.02 -9.96
CA VAL A 56 -10.39 8.79 -9.30
C VAL A 56 -11.36 7.80 -8.68
N LYS A 57 -11.49 7.85 -7.35
CA LYS A 57 -12.46 7.06 -6.59
C LYS A 57 -13.62 7.97 -6.22
N TYR A 58 -14.81 7.65 -6.72
CA TYR A 58 -16.05 8.34 -6.42
C TYR A 58 -16.82 7.59 -5.33
N ALA A 59 -17.50 8.34 -4.47
CA ALA A 59 -18.55 7.77 -3.61
C ALA A 59 -19.71 7.24 -4.48
N ASP A 60 -20.34 6.16 -4.04
CA ASP A 60 -21.51 5.55 -4.68
C ASP A 60 -22.81 5.74 -3.88
N SER A 61 -22.69 6.30 -2.67
CA SER A 61 -23.74 6.41 -1.66
C SER A 61 -23.37 7.48 -0.62
N ASP A 62 -24.32 7.88 0.23
CA ASP A 62 -24.05 8.82 1.33
C ASP A 62 -23.08 8.23 2.38
N ILE A 63 -23.11 6.91 2.58
CA ILE A 63 -22.11 6.22 3.41
C ILE A 63 -20.73 6.32 2.73
N GLY A 64 -20.69 6.12 1.41
CA GLY A 64 -19.49 6.32 0.60
C GLY A 64 -18.92 7.74 0.71
N VAL A 65 -19.76 8.77 0.81
CA VAL A 65 -19.32 10.16 1.00
C VAL A 65 -18.49 10.30 2.27
N ALA A 66 -18.95 9.76 3.39
CA ALA A 66 -18.23 9.83 4.65
C ALA A 66 -16.88 9.08 4.58
N THR A 67 -16.87 7.92 3.92
CA THR A 67 -15.65 7.13 3.69
C THR A 67 -14.63 7.86 2.82
N ILE A 68 -15.04 8.44 1.69
CA ILE A 68 -14.14 9.16 0.79
C ILE A 68 -13.62 10.44 1.46
N LYS A 69 -14.46 11.18 2.19
CA LYS A 69 -14.00 12.36 2.96
C LYS A 69 -12.94 12.00 4.00
N ARG A 70 -13.11 10.85 4.68
CA ARG A 70 -12.13 10.31 5.62
C ARG A 70 -10.84 9.90 4.94
N GLU A 71 -10.93 9.21 3.81
CA GLU A 71 -9.78 8.81 3.00
C GLU A 71 -8.97 10.03 2.54
N ILE A 72 -9.61 11.09 2.05
CA ILE A 72 -8.96 12.37 1.70
C ILE A 72 -8.24 12.98 2.92
N GLN A 73 -8.89 12.98 4.08
CA GLN A 73 -8.32 13.54 5.32
C GLN A 73 -7.02 12.83 5.71
N PHE A 74 -6.98 11.51 5.62
CA PHE A 74 -5.77 10.75 5.96
C PHE A 74 -4.70 10.84 4.89
N LEU A 75 -5.05 10.67 3.62
CA LEU A 75 -4.05 10.73 2.54
C LEU A 75 -3.33 12.08 2.47
N ARG A 76 -4.00 13.19 2.77
CA ARG A 76 -3.35 14.52 2.87
C ARG A 76 -2.27 14.59 3.94
N GLN A 77 -2.42 13.85 5.04
CA GLN A 77 -1.41 13.79 6.12
C GLN A 77 -0.19 12.94 5.73
N PHE A 78 -0.33 12.09 4.71
CA PHE A 78 0.73 11.22 4.21
C PHE A 78 1.38 11.74 2.93
N GLN A 79 1.12 12.99 2.54
CA GLN A 79 1.78 13.59 1.38
C GLN A 79 3.30 13.54 1.55
N GLY A 80 4.00 13.05 0.53
CA GLY A 80 5.46 12.84 0.52
C GLY A 80 5.92 11.46 1.01
N HIS A 81 5.05 10.64 1.62
CA HIS A 81 5.41 9.28 2.03
C HIS A 81 5.37 8.31 0.85
N SER A 82 6.53 7.91 0.34
CA SER A 82 6.67 7.07 -0.86
C SER A 82 5.94 5.73 -0.81
N HIS A 83 5.63 5.21 0.38
CA HIS A 83 4.96 3.92 0.59
C HIS A 83 3.44 4.05 0.82
N ILE A 84 2.88 5.25 0.74
CA ILE A 84 1.43 5.48 0.77
C ILE A 84 1.05 6.16 -0.54
N ALA A 85 -0.08 5.79 -1.13
CA ALA A 85 -0.52 6.40 -2.37
C ALA A 85 -0.72 7.91 -2.22
N GLN A 86 -0.19 8.66 -3.17
CA GLN A 86 -0.19 10.12 -3.12
C GLN A 86 -1.46 10.70 -3.75
N VAL A 87 -2.05 11.72 -3.10
CA VAL A 87 -3.14 12.49 -3.72
C VAL A 87 -2.58 13.40 -4.80
N ILE A 88 -3.34 13.55 -5.88
CA ILE A 88 -2.99 14.45 -6.97
C ILE A 88 -3.62 15.81 -6.70
N THR A 89 -2.78 16.82 -6.56
CA THR A 89 -3.19 18.21 -6.34
C THR A 89 -2.68 19.14 -7.46
N GLU A 90 -3.39 20.25 -7.63
CA GLU A 90 -3.04 21.38 -8.50
C GLU A 90 -3.36 22.67 -7.73
N ASN A 91 -2.37 23.57 -7.60
CA ASN A 91 -2.48 24.81 -6.82
C ASN A 91 -2.99 24.59 -5.37
N GLY A 92 -2.55 23.51 -4.73
CA GLY A 92 -2.96 23.15 -3.36
C GLY A 92 -4.35 22.53 -3.22
N ALA A 93 -5.14 22.43 -4.30
CA ALA A 93 -6.44 21.76 -4.31
C ALA A 93 -6.35 20.37 -4.96
N LEU A 94 -7.26 19.45 -4.65
CA LEU A 94 -7.34 18.17 -5.37
C LEU A 94 -7.60 18.44 -6.86
N ILE A 95 -6.91 17.72 -7.75
CA ILE A 95 -7.22 17.78 -9.17
C ILE A 95 -8.65 17.29 -9.39
N GLY A 96 -9.39 17.97 -10.25
CA GLY A 96 -10.73 17.54 -10.54
C GLY A 96 -11.55 18.48 -11.39
N PRO A 97 -12.83 18.17 -11.56
CA PRO A 97 -13.76 18.94 -12.37
C PRO A 97 -14.13 20.30 -11.75
N GLY A 98 -13.30 20.90 -10.88
CA GLY A 98 -13.54 22.21 -10.26
C GLY A 98 -14.85 22.27 -9.47
N THR A 99 -15.93 22.65 -10.14
CA THR A 99 -17.30 22.75 -9.61
C THR A 99 -18.23 21.74 -10.26
N HIS A 100 -18.80 20.85 -9.45
CA HIS A 100 -19.91 20.00 -9.86
C HIS A 100 -21.22 20.82 -9.95
N ASP A 101 -22.17 20.34 -10.73
CA ASP A 101 -23.55 20.86 -10.73
C ASP A 101 -24.07 20.93 -9.28
N PRO A 102 -24.51 22.11 -8.78
CA PRO A 102 -25.05 22.25 -7.43
C PRO A 102 -26.23 21.31 -7.14
N ALA A 103 -27.00 20.95 -8.18
CA ALA A 103 -28.12 20.02 -8.08
C ALA A 103 -27.69 18.54 -8.05
N ALA A 104 -26.42 18.23 -8.35
CA ALA A 104 -25.92 16.87 -8.28
C ALA A 104 -25.89 16.38 -6.82
N PRO A 105 -26.23 15.10 -6.59
CA PRO A 105 -26.18 14.52 -5.25
C PRO A 105 -24.74 14.47 -4.72
N GLU A 106 -24.58 14.53 -3.40
CA GLU A 106 -23.28 14.67 -2.74
C GLU A 106 -22.26 13.59 -3.11
N TRP A 107 -22.71 12.35 -3.34
CA TRP A 107 -21.85 11.24 -3.75
C TRP A 107 -21.24 11.44 -5.14
N GLN A 108 -21.91 12.13 -6.07
CA GLN A 108 -21.32 12.49 -7.38
C GLN A 108 -20.28 13.60 -7.29
N LYS A 109 -20.31 14.37 -6.20
CA LYS A 109 -19.40 15.50 -5.94
C LYS A 109 -18.21 15.11 -5.08
N THR A 110 -18.30 13.97 -4.39
CA THR A 110 -17.30 13.49 -3.44
C THR A 110 -16.38 12.46 -4.10
N TYR A 111 -15.13 12.84 -4.32
CA TYR A 111 -14.11 11.98 -4.92
C TYR A 111 -12.74 12.25 -4.34
N VAL A 112 -11.85 11.28 -4.49
CA VAL A 112 -10.41 11.42 -4.28
C VAL A 112 -9.67 11.06 -5.56
N ALA A 113 -8.66 11.85 -5.90
CA ALA A 113 -7.78 11.60 -7.02
C ALA A 113 -6.38 11.24 -6.50
N THR A 114 -5.87 10.07 -6.89
CA THR A 114 -4.57 9.54 -6.45
C THR A 114 -3.69 9.14 -7.63
N GLU A 115 -2.40 8.98 -7.38
CA GLU A 115 -1.48 8.42 -8.36
C GLU A 115 -1.95 7.06 -8.89
N TYR A 116 -1.65 6.77 -10.16
CA TYR A 116 -1.89 5.46 -10.74
C TYR A 116 -0.71 4.53 -10.47
N LEU A 117 -0.98 3.39 -9.83
CA LEU A 117 -0.01 2.33 -9.58
C LEU A 117 -0.15 1.27 -10.67
N GLU A 118 0.88 1.18 -11.51
CA GLU A 118 0.84 0.41 -12.77
C GLU A 118 1.08 -1.09 -12.60
N ASN A 119 1.61 -1.53 -11.45
CA ASN A 119 1.92 -2.94 -11.22
C ASN A 119 0.81 -3.63 -10.40
N ILE A 120 1.03 -4.92 -10.14
CA ILE A 120 0.05 -5.81 -9.53
C ILE A 120 -0.16 -5.55 -8.03
N SER A 121 -1.28 -6.04 -7.49
CA SER A 121 -1.49 -6.09 -6.04
C SER A 121 -0.60 -7.14 -5.37
N LEU A 122 -0.39 -7.02 -4.06
CA LEU A 122 0.30 -8.03 -3.26
C LEU A 122 -0.43 -9.37 -3.28
N GLU A 123 -1.77 -9.35 -3.32
CA GLU A 123 -2.57 -10.57 -3.51
C GLU A 123 -2.20 -11.28 -4.83
N THR A 124 -2.16 -10.53 -5.94
CA THR A 124 -1.81 -11.09 -7.25
C THR A 124 -0.37 -11.60 -7.26
N PHE A 125 0.56 -10.86 -6.66
CA PHE A 125 1.94 -11.29 -6.46
C PHE A 125 2.00 -12.63 -5.74
N LEU A 126 1.26 -12.79 -4.64
CA LEU A 126 1.24 -14.02 -3.86
C LEU A 126 0.61 -15.19 -4.62
N HIS A 127 -0.48 -14.94 -5.34
CA HIS A 127 -1.08 -15.97 -6.18
C HIS A 127 -0.12 -16.46 -7.28
N ARG A 128 0.64 -15.55 -7.91
CA ARG A 128 1.65 -15.88 -8.93
C ARG A 128 2.86 -16.60 -8.32
N SER A 129 3.36 -16.14 -7.18
CA SER A 129 4.40 -16.85 -6.41
C SER A 129 3.99 -18.29 -6.11
N ARG A 130 2.78 -18.48 -5.57
CA ARG A 130 2.24 -19.81 -5.24
C ARG A 130 2.14 -20.71 -6.45
N ARG A 131 1.59 -20.20 -7.56
CA ARG A 131 1.50 -20.98 -8.81
C ARG A 131 2.87 -21.47 -9.28
N ARG A 132 3.89 -20.62 -9.20
CA ARG A 132 5.27 -20.99 -9.55
C ARG A 132 5.81 -22.09 -8.65
N SER A 133 5.70 -21.92 -7.34
CA SER A 133 6.12 -22.94 -6.37
C SER A 133 5.42 -24.28 -6.63
N ASN A 134 4.12 -24.26 -6.97
CA ASN A 134 3.33 -25.47 -7.23
C ASN A 134 3.73 -26.23 -8.51
N ILE A 135 4.36 -25.56 -9.49
CA ILE A 135 4.87 -26.21 -10.71
C ILE A 135 6.37 -26.53 -10.62
N GLY A 136 6.94 -26.53 -9.40
CA GLY A 136 8.33 -26.87 -9.15
C GLY A 136 9.34 -25.78 -9.50
N LEU A 137 8.89 -24.55 -9.78
CA LEU A 137 9.77 -23.40 -9.89
C LEU A 137 10.19 -22.88 -8.52
N ASN A 138 11.25 -22.08 -8.50
CA ASN A 138 11.86 -21.61 -7.27
C ASN A 138 10.91 -20.72 -6.45
N PRO A 139 10.89 -20.86 -5.11
CA PRO A 139 10.05 -20.07 -4.22
C PRO A 139 10.50 -18.60 -4.17
N THR A 140 9.69 -17.74 -3.53
CA THR A 140 10.09 -16.34 -3.29
C THR A 140 11.41 -16.28 -2.51
N PRO A 141 12.44 -15.55 -3.01
CA PRO A 141 13.68 -15.34 -2.26
C PRO A 141 13.45 -14.58 -0.94
N SER A 142 14.20 -14.91 0.10
CA SER A 142 14.12 -14.25 1.41
C SER A 142 14.44 -12.76 1.30
N ARG A 143 15.41 -12.37 0.47
CA ARG A 143 15.72 -10.94 0.25
C ARG A 143 14.55 -10.16 -0.37
N VAL A 144 13.75 -10.79 -1.24
CA VAL A 144 12.53 -10.16 -1.78
C VAL A 144 11.53 -9.87 -0.65
N LEU A 145 11.35 -10.83 0.27
CA LEU A 145 10.47 -10.66 1.42
C LEU A 145 10.97 -9.55 2.36
N TRP A 146 12.27 -9.49 2.66
CA TRP A 146 12.86 -8.40 3.46
C TRP A 146 12.58 -7.02 2.85
N LEU A 147 12.75 -6.86 1.53
CA LEU A 147 12.51 -5.59 0.84
C LEU A 147 11.02 -5.21 0.83
N ILE A 148 10.12 -6.18 0.73
CA ILE A 148 8.67 -5.95 0.88
C ILE A 148 8.34 -5.57 2.32
N PHE A 149 8.92 -6.25 3.31
CA PHE A 149 8.68 -6.00 4.74
C PHE A 149 9.16 -4.60 5.14
N ARG A 150 10.24 -4.10 4.54
CA ARG A 150 10.68 -2.71 4.70
C ARG A 150 9.59 -1.72 4.29
N CYS A 151 8.93 -1.95 3.15
CA CYS A 151 7.82 -1.10 2.72
C CYS A 151 6.67 -1.11 3.75
N LEU A 152 6.29 -2.30 4.23
CA LEU A 152 5.25 -2.45 5.25
C LEU A 152 5.61 -1.69 6.54
N ALA A 153 6.85 -1.81 7.01
CA ALA A 153 7.32 -1.11 8.20
C ALA A 153 7.33 0.41 8.01
N LYS A 154 7.69 0.90 6.82
CA LYS A 154 7.65 2.34 6.51
C LYS A 154 6.22 2.89 6.45
N MET A 155 5.25 2.11 5.97
CA MET A 155 3.81 2.47 6.04
C MET A 155 3.36 2.63 7.49
N VAL A 156 3.70 1.67 8.36
CA VAL A 156 3.38 1.75 9.79
C VAL A 156 4.03 2.96 10.44
N ASN A 157 5.30 3.24 10.14
CA ASN A 157 5.99 4.42 10.68
C ASN A 157 5.34 5.73 10.21
N ALA A 158 4.89 5.80 8.96
CA ALA A 158 4.15 6.96 8.44
C ALA A 158 2.83 7.17 9.19
N MET A 159 2.06 6.10 9.44
CA MET A 159 0.80 6.15 10.20
C MET A 159 0.99 6.42 11.70
N ALA A 160 2.14 6.03 12.26
CA ALA A 160 2.50 6.33 13.64
C ALA A 160 2.92 7.80 13.83
N ASN A 161 3.43 8.45 12.77
CA ASN A 161 3.97 9.81 12.80
C ASN A 161 3.48 10.62 11.58
N PRO A 162 2.16 10.84 11.41
CA PRO A 162 1.66 11.58 10.26
C PRO A 162 2.20 13.01 10.28
N THR A 163 2.54 13.53 9.10
CA THR A 163 3.02 14.90 8.98
C THR A 163 1.86 15.88 9.11
N SER A 164 1.92 16.72 10.13
CA SER A 164 1.00 17.84 10.33
C SER A 164 1.32 18.95 9.32
N GLY A 165 0.71 18.92 8.14
CA GLY A 165 0.53 20.15 7.37
C GLY A 165 0.66 20.05 5.86
N ASN A 166 -0.08 20.97 5.21
CA ASN A 166 -0.10 21.31 3.79
C ASN A 166 1.29 21.62 3.21
N ARG A 167 2.20 20.66 3.10
CA ARG A 167 3.31 20.76 2.16
C ARG A 167 2.76 20.38 0.79
N GLY A 168 2.04 21.34 0.19
CA GLY A 168 1.59 21.27 -1.19
C GLY A 168 2.81 21.02 -2.07
N PHE A 169 2.89 19.83 -2.67
CA PHE A 169 3.83 19.57 -3.74
C PHE A 169 3.26 20.21 -5.00
N GLU A 170 3.66 21.46 -5.24
CA GLU A 170 3.34 22.17 -6.47
C GLU A 170 4.16 21.62 -7.64
N GLY A 171 3.47 21.06 -8.64
CA GLY A 171 3.85 21.15 -10.06
C GLY A 171 5.12 20.44 -10.56
N GLY A 172 5.88 19.74 -9.72
CA GLY A 172 7.09 18.99 -10.12
C GLY A 172 6.81 17.50 -10.36
N ASN A 173 7.58 16.88 -11.26
CA ASN A 173 7.58 15.44 -11.56
C ASN A 173 7.40 14.61 -10.26
N ILE A 174 6.23 13.99 -10.09
CA ILE A 174 5.82 13.22 -8.88
C ILE A 174 6.84 12.12 -8.54
N GLN A 175 7.65 11.72 -9.53
CA GLN A 175 8.63 10.66 -9.45
C GLN A 175 10.02 11.10 -8.95
N ALA A 176 10.31 12.40 -8.88
CA ALA A 176 11.67 12.91 -8.64
C ALA A 176 11.90 13.55 -7.26
N SER A 177 10.87 13.71 -6.42
CA SER A 177 10.99 14.44 -5.14
C SER A 177 10.57 13.64 -3.90
N LEU A 178 10.47 12.31 -4.02
CA LEU A 178 10.01 11.41 -2.96
C LEU A 178 11.16 10.83 -2.14
N GLU A 179 12.04 11.65 -1.59
CA GLU A 179 13.06 11.22 -0.63
C GLU A 179 13.61 12.43 0.12
N GLN A 180 12.73 13.13 0.84
CA GLN A 180 13.21 13.73 2.07
C GLN A 180 12.59 12.93 3.21
N PRO A 181 13.39 12.38 4.15
CA PRO A 181 12.87 11.90 5.41
C PRO A 181 11.98 13.02 5.94
N GLY A 182 10.68 12.76 6.03
CA GLY A 182 9.77 13.72 6.63
C GLY A 182 10.39 14.12 7.96
N ILE A 183 10.60 15.42 8.16
CA ILE A 183 11.00 15.93 9.47
C ILE A 183 9.85 15.52 10.39
N PHE A 184 10.05 14.44 11.14
CA PHE A 184 9.05 13.89 12.03
C PHE A 184 8.81 14.94 13.11
N ASP A 185 7.65 15.59 13.06
CA ASP A 185 7.24 16.47 14.13
C ASP A 185 6.85 15.58 15.32
N LEU A 186 7.81 15.40 16.24
CA LEU A 186 7.65 14.66 17.49
C LEU A 186 6.53 15.24 18.38
N GLY A 187 5.94 16.38 18.02
CA GLY A 187 4.91 17.09 18.78
C GLY A 187 3.47 16.62 18.57
N THR A 188 3.09 16.01 17.44
CA THR A 188 1.68 15.69 17.13
C THR A 188 1.37 14.20 17.21
N LYS A 189 0.80 13.77 18.34
CA LYS A 189 0.44 12.39 18.69
C LYS A 189 -0.89 11.91 18.06
N TYR A 190 -1.12 12.12 16.77
CA TYR A 190 -2.29 11.55 16.10
C TYR A 190 -1.90 10.26 15.38
N GLN A 191 -1.82 9.14 16.10
CA GLN A 191 -1.62 7.85 15.45
C GLN A 191 -2.86 7.46 14.65
N ILE A 192 -2.67 6.95 13.43
CA ILE A 192 -3.77 6.50 12.57
C ILE A 192 -3.77 4.97 12.52
N TYR A 193 -4.91 4.37 12.89
CA TYR A 193 -5.17 2.95 12.64
C TYR A 193 -5.78 2.82 11.25
N HIS A 194 -5.27 1.91 10.41
CA HIS A 194 -5.78 1.75 9.05
C HIS A 194 -7.18 1.11 8.99
N GLY A 195 -7.44 0.12 9.85
CA GLY A 195 -8.74 -0.57 9.92
C GLY A 195 -8.98 -1.67 8.87
N ASP A 196 -8.08 -1.83 7.91
CA ASP A 196 -8.15 -2.85 6.83
C ASP A 196 -6.75 -3.17 6.26
N LEU A 197 -5.72 -3.20 7.12
CA LEU A 197 -4.32 -3.35 6.70
C LEU A 197 -3.92 -4.80 6.45
N ASP A 198 -4.76 -5.77 6.83
CA ASP A 198 -4.56 -7.19 6.54
C ASP A 198 -5.11 -7.62 5.18
N ASN A 199 -5.81 -6.73 4.48
CA ASN A 199 -6.33 -6.97 3.15
C ASN A 199 -5.23 -6.80 2.08
N LEU A 200 -4.81 -7.92 1.48
CA LEU A 200 -3.73 -7.99 0.49
C LEU A 200 -3.99 -7.19 -0.80
N GLN A 201 -5.24 -6.80 -1.07
CA GLN A 201 -5.60 -5.96 -2.22
C GLN A 201 -5.25 -4.48 -1.99
N ASN A 202 -5.13 -4.06 -0.73
CA ASN A 202 -4.79 -2.67 -0.38
C ASN A 202 -3.30 -2.36 -0.56
N PHE A 203 -2.49 -3.34 -0.95
CA PHE A 203 -1.09 -3.17 -1.25
C PHE A 203 -0.86 -3.34 -2.75
N ILE A 204 -0.35 -2.30 -3.41
CA ILE A 204 -0.08 -2.32 -4.85
C ILE A 204 1.37 -1.93 -5.09
N PHE A 205 2.04 -2.65 -5.99
CA PHE A 205 3.38 -2.29 -6.41
C PHE A 205 3.35 -1.04 -7.29
N GLY A 206 4.16 -0.04 -6.94
CA GLY A 206 4.50 1.12 -7.75
C GLY A 206 5.69 0.81 -8.67
N GLY A 207 6.49 1.84 -9.01
CA GLY A 207 7.67 1.70 -9.86
C GLY A 207 8.93 1.23 -9.14
N TYR A 208 9.99 1.02 -9.93
CA TYR A 208 11.37 0.91 -9.42
C TYR A 208 11.99 2.29 -9.31
N ASP A 209 12.98 2.44 -8.43
CA ASP A 209 13.86 3.62 -8.35
C ASP A 209 15.33 3.23 -8.32
N SER A 210 16.22 4.23 -8.32
CA SER A 210 17.67 4.03 -8.26
C SER A 210 18.20 3.78 -6.85
N GLY A 211 17.36 3.88 -5.82
CA GLY A 211 17.74 3.76 -4.44
C GLY A 211 17.26 2.44 -3.85
N GLU A 212 16.42 2.56 -2.83
CA GLU A 212 15.91 1.45 -2.06
C GLU A 212 15.11 0.43 -2.89
N HIS A 213 14.41 0.87 -3.94
CA HIS A 213 13.54 0.03 -4.76
C HIS A 213 14.17 -0.40 -6.07
N SER A 214 15.50 -0.52 -6.09
CA SER A 214 16.25 -0.97 -7.27
C SER A 214 16.06 -2.45 -7.59
N LEU A 215 15.72 -3.30 -6.62
CA LEU A 215 15.51 -4.76 -6.80
C LEU A 215 14.05 -5.20 -6.77
N VAL A 216 13.25 -4.56 -5.92
CA VAL A 216 11.82 -4.81 -5.74
C VAL A 216 11.13 -3.46 -5.85
N PRO A 217 10.10 -3.32 -6.69
CA PRO A 217 9.39 -2.05 -6.84
C PRO A 217 8.75 -1.64 -5.52
N THR A 218 8.55 -0.33 -5.32
CA THR A 218 7.96 0.19 -4.10
C THR A 218 6.59 -0.42 -3.87
N LEU A 219 6.38 -1.08 -2.73
CA LEU A 219 5.02 -1.45 -2.32
C LEU A 219 4.36 -0.21 -1.70
N LYS A 220 3.15 0.12 -2.16
CA LYS A 220 2.36 1.24 -1.63
C LYS A 220 1.03 0.77 -1.06
N LEU A 221 0.62 1.43 0.02
CA LEU A 221 -0.67 1.25 0.67
C LEU A 221 -1.71 2.20 0.07
N ILE A 222 -2.91 1.67 -0.19
CA ILE A 222 -4.10 2.40 -0.64
C ILE A 222 -5.27 2.15 0.32
N ASP A 223 -6.36 2.89 0.10
CA ASP A 223 -7.66 2.70 0.75
C ASP A 223 -7.70 2.95 2.26
N PHE A 224 -7.74 4.23 2.64
CA PHE A 224 -7.89 4.66 4.03
C PHE A 224 -9.35 4.83 4.44
N GLY A 225 -10.28 4.17 3.75
CA GLY A 225 -11.72 4.29 4.00
C GLY A 225 -12.14 3.84 5.41
N GLU A 226 -11.45 2.86 5.98
CA GLU A 226 -11.67 2.34 7.35
C GLU A 226 -10.79 2.97 8.42
N GLY A 227 -9.96 3.94 8.03
CA GLY A 227 -8.99 4.55 8.94
C GLY A 227 -9.68 5.19 10.15
N THR A 228 -9.00 5.25 11.29
CA THR A 228 -9.50 5.93 12.47
C THR A 228 -8.38 6.41 13.38
N THR A 229 -8.60 7.53 14.05
CA THR A 229 -7.78 8.00 15.18
C THR A 229 -8.46 7.75 16.52
N ASP A 230 -9.70 7.24 16.51
CA ASP A 230 -10.49 6.99 17.71
C ASP A 230 -10.10 5.65 18.37
N MET A 231 -9.40 5.78 19.50
CA MET A 231 -9.00 4.69 20.38
C MET A 231 -10.18 3.88 20.93
N SER A 232 -11.36 4.48 21.06
CA SER A 232 -12.54 3.86 21.70
C SER A 232 -13.01 2.66 20.91
N ARG A 233 -12.97 2.75 19.57
CA ARG A 233 -13.29 1.65 18.65
C ARG A 233 -12.33 0.46 18.79
N MET A 234 -11.06 0.73 19.08
CA MET A 234 -10.04 -0.31 19.25
C MET A 234 -10.07 -0.93 20.64
N ARG A 235 -10.29 -0.12 21.69
CA ARG A 235 -10.36 -0.59 23.09
C ARG A 235 -11.48 -1.60 23.34
N ALA A 236 -12.58 -1.53 22.58
CA ALA A 236 -13.67 -2.51 22.68
C ALA A 236 -13.20 -3.95 22.40
N ASN A 237 -12.11 -4.13 21.65
CA ASN A 237 -11.61 -5.43 21.19
C ASN A 237 -10.24 -5.80 21.79
N LEU A 238 -9.68 -5.01 22.72
CA LEU A 238 -8.34 -5.24 23.24
C LEU A 238 -8.34 -5.50 24.75
N PRO A 239 -7.62 -6.53 25.22
CA PRO A 239 -7.49 -6.79 26.65
C PRO A 239 -6.72 -5.63 27.33
N PRO A 240 -7.15 -5.18 28.52
CA PRO A 240 -6.42 -4.16 29.28
C PRO A 240 -5.00 -4.62 29.66
N PRO A 241 -4.00 -3.72 29.73
CA PRO A 241 -4.08 -2.27 29.55
C PRO A 241 -3.72 -1.81 28.12
N ALA A 242 -4.68 -1.17 27.42
CA ALA A 242 -4.44 -0.51 26.14
C ALA A 242 -3.73 0.85 26.32
N THR A 243 -2.44 0.94 25.96
CA THR A 243 -1.62 2.17 26.02
C THR A 243 -1.78 3.04 24.77
N ALA A 244 -1.20 4.24 24.71
CA ALA A 244 -1.22 5.08 23.50
C ALA A 244 -0.51 4.43 22.29
N ASP A 245 0.39 3.47 22.50
CA ASP A 245 1.04 2.68 21.43
C ASP A 245 0.07 1.70 20.75
N THR A 246 -1.13 1.51 21.32
CA THR A 246 -2.10 0.51 20.86
C THR A 246 -2.53 0.69 19.40
N ILE A 247 -2.61 1.92 18.88
CA ILE A 247 -2.95 2.15 17.46
C ILE A 247 -1.87 1.61 16.55
N THR A 248 -0.64 2.04 16.81
CA THR A 248 0.53 1.58 16.05
C THR A 248 0.67 0.06 16.18
N GLN A 249 0.46 -0.48 17.38
CA GLN A 249 0.50 -1.93 17.61
C GLN A 249 -0.61 -2.70 16.88
N GLY A 250 -1.77 -2.08 16.63
CA GLY A 250 -2.81 -2.64 15.76
C GLY A 250 -2.32 -2.77 14.33
N ASN A 251 -1.75 -1.70 13.76
CA ASN A 251 -1.16 -1.76 12.43
C ASN A 251 0.01 -2.77 12.35
N ILE A 252 0.86 -2.86 13.38
CA ILE A 252 1.95 -3.84 13.46
C ILE A 252 1.41 -5.28 13.43
N TYR A 253 0.30 -5.54 14.12
CA TYR A 253 -0.36 -6.83 14.08
C TYR A 253 -0.87 -7.20 12.69
N ASP A 254 -1.54 -6.26 12.03
CA ASP A 254 -2.09 -6.47 10.70
C ASP A 254 -0.98 -6.75 9.68
N ILE A 255 0.11 -5.95 9.66
CA ILE A 255 1.24 -6.26 8.79
C ILE A 255 1.93 -7.56 9.18
N GLY A 256 1.95 -7.95 10.46
CA GLY A 256 2.45 -9.25 10.90
C GLY A 256 1.65 -10.40 10.29
N ARG A 257 0.32 -10.26 10.17
CA ARG A 257 -0.54 -11.21 9.47
C ARG A 257 -0.29 -11.22 7.96
N VAL A 258 -0.07 -10.07 7.34
CA VAL A 258 0.36 -9.97 5.93
C VAL A 258 1.69 -10.70 5.72
N MET A 259 2.71 -10.37 6.51
CA MET A 259 4.03 -11.00 6.48
C MET A 259 3.95 -12.53 6.59
N ARG A 260 3.16 -13.03 7.55
CA ARG A 260 2.93 -14.46 7.71
C ARG A 260 2.22 -15.09 6.51
N THR A 261 1.24 -14.40 5.93
CA THR A 261 0.52 -14.87 4.73
C THR A 261 1.45 -15.00 3.52
N MET A 262 2.49 -14.17 3.45
CA MET A 262 3.52 -14.24 2.40
C MET A 262 4.39 -15.50 2.48
N PHE A 263 4.45 -16.17 3.63
CA PHE A 263 5.16 -17.45 3.76
C PHE A 263 4.35 -18.66 3.26
N GLU A 264 3.09 -18.46 2.86
CA GLU A 264 2.17 -19.49 2.32
C GLU A 264 1.73 -20.57 3.34
N TYR A 265 2.43 -20.76 4.48
CA TYR A 265 2.20 -21.82 5.48
C TYR A 265 2.26 -21.30 6.93
N PHE A 266 1.39 -20.35 7.27
CA PHE A 266 1.47 -19.64 8.56
C PHE A 266 0.82 -20.34 9.76
N GLN A 267 0.25 -21.53 9.60
CA GLN A 267 -0.44 -22.26 10.68
C GLN A 267 0.50 -23.13 11.54
N THR A 268 1.81 -23.12 11.28
CA THR A 268 2.77 -23.91 12.06
C THR A 268 3.08 -23.25 13.42
N PRO A 269 3.06 -24.00 14.53
CA PRO A 269 3.26 -23.45 15.86
C PRO A 269 4.74 -23.15 16.21
N THR A 270 5.70 -23.70 15.46
CA THR A 270 7.13 -23.54 15.73
C THR A 270 7.92 -23.30 14.45
N PHE A 271 9.06 -22.60 14.56
CA PHE A 271 9.98 -22.42 13.43
C PHE A 271 10.49 -23.76 12.88
N ARG A 272 10.73 -24.75 13.75
CA ARG A 272 11.16 -26.10 13.30
C ARG A 272 10.14 -26.76 12.37
N ALA A 273 8.85 -26.69 12.71
CA ALA A 273 7.78 -27.21 11.87
C ALA A 273 7.64 -26.38 10.58
N PHE A 274 7.77 -25.06 10.68
CA PHE A 274 7.77 -24.17 9.53
C PHE A 274 8.90 -24.46 8.54
N ARG A 275 10.14 -24.60 9.04
CA ARG A 275 11.35 -24.87 8.25
C ARG A 275 11.25 -26.18 7.46
N ALA A 276 10.55 -27.19 8.00
CA ALA A 276 10.30 -28.43 7.27
C ALA A 276 9.42 -28.24 6.03
N LEU A 277 8.52 -27.25 6.06
CA LEU A 277 7.63 -26.91 4.94
C LEU A 277 8.22 -25.83 4.02
N ARG A 278 9.07 -24.96 4.57
CA ARG A 278 9.65 -23.79 3.90
C ARG A 278 11.14 -23.66 4.22
N PRO A 279 11.98 -24.57 3.72
CA PRO A 279 13.40 -24.62 4.09
C PRO A 279 14.23 -23.45 3.52
N ASN A 280 13.70 -22.73 2.53
CA ASN A 280 14.35 -21.57 1.91
C ASN A 280 14.19 -20.27 2.71
N ILE A 281 13.20 -20.19 3.60
CA ILE A 281 12.84 -18.95 4.27
C ILE A 281 13.84 -18.65 5.40
N ASP A 282 14.08 -17.35 5.59
CA ASP A 282 14.89 -16.83 6.68
C ASP A 282 14.27 -17.01 8.07
N GLU A 283 15.09 -17.47 9.02
CA GLU A 283 14.65 -17.66 10.40
C GLU A 283 14.29 -16.31 11.03
N ASP A 284 15.12 -15.29 10.78
CA ASP A 284 14.87 -13.93 11.23
C ASP A 284 13.59 -13.34 10.63
N LEU A 285 13.25 -13.66 9.36
CA LEU A 285 11.97 -13.26 8.74
C LEU A 285 10.80 -13.89 9.48
N TYR A 286 10.86 -15.21 9.72
CA TYR A 286 9.79 -15.93 10.39
C TYR A 286 9.57 -15.42 11.80
N ASN A 287 10.65 -15.23 12.57
CA ASN A 287 10.60 -14.76 13.95
C ASN A 287 10.01 -13.34 14.00
N LEU A 288 10.50 -12.43 13.17
CA LEU A 288 9.99 -11.05 13.13
C LEU A 288 8.50 -10.99 12.79
N ALA A 289 8.06 -11.72 11.76
CA ALA A 289 6.66 -11.77 11.36
C ALA A 289 5.76 -12.39 12.44
N SER A 290 6.27 -13.41 13.14
CA SER A 290 5.57 -14.06 14.26
C SER A 290 5.44 -13.13 15.46
N GLU A 291 6.48 -12.38 15.79
CA GLU A 291 6.47 -11.35 16.84
C GLU A 291 5.50 -10.22 16.51
N CYS A 292 5.49 -9.72 15.26
CA CYS A 292 4.52 -8.70 14.83
C CYS A 292 3.08 -9.20 14.96
N ALA A 293 2.82 -10.45 14.56
CA ALA A 293 1.51 -11.08 14.63
C ALA A 293 1.16 -11.64 16.03
N HIS A 294 1.93 -11.32 17.07
CA HIS A 294 1.68 -11.84 18.41
C HIS A 294 0.37 -11.25 18.98
N VAL A 295 -0.48 -12.07 19.61
CA VAL A 295 -1.80 -11.63 20.12
C VAL A 295 -1.67 -10.61 21.26
N ASP A 296 -0.70 -10.81 22.14
CA ASP A 296 -0.30 -9.85 23.16
C ASP A 296 0.60 -8.76 22.54
N HIS A 297 0.10 -7.53 22.57
CA HIS A 297 0.74 -6.36 21.97
C HIS A 297 2.05 -5.97 22.65
N THR A 298 2.29 -6.38 23.90
CA THR A 298 3.54 -6.07 24.62
C THR A 298 4.73 -6.88 24.12
N LYS A 299 4.46 -7.96 23.37
CA LYS A 299 5.46 -8.83 22.75
C LYS A 299 5.78 -8.45 21.30
N ARG A 300 5.07 -7.47 20.75
CA ARG A 300 5.33 -6.92 19.43
C ARG A 300 6.45 -5.88 19.52
N PRO A 301 7.27 -5.70 18.46
CA PRO A 301 8.22 -4.60 18.41
C PRO A 301 7.48 -3.24 18.35
N SER A 302 8.15 -2.16 18.75
CA SER A 302 7.71 -0.81 18.35
C SER A 302 7.91 -0.58 16.85
N ALA A 303 7.26 0.42 16.26
CA ALA A 303 7.45 0.76 14.84
C ALA A 303 8.91 1.10 14.49
N PHE A 304 9.62 1.74 15.42
CA PHE A 304 11.05 2.04 15.29
C PHE A 304 11.90 0.76 15.35
N GLN A 305 11.66 -0.11 16.35
CA GLN A 305 12.39 -1.39 16.48
C GLN A 305 12.16 -2.29 15.28
N LEU A 306 10.93 -2.33 14.75
CA LEU A 306 10.57 -3.08 13.55
C LEU A 306 11.41 -2.63 12.35
N LEU A 307 11.41 -1.33 12.04
CA LEU A 307 12.17 -0.78 10.92
C LEU A 307 13.67 -1.00 11.11
N GLN A 308 14.20 -0.71 12.30
CA GLN A 308 15.62 -0.91 12.63
C GLN A 308 16.06 -2.36 12.41
N ARG A 309 15.26 -3.34 12.85
CA ARG A 309 15.56 -4.76 12.63
C ARG A 309 15.52 -5.14 11.17
N ILE A 310 14.58 -4.62 10.39
CA ILE A 310 14.51 -4.87 8.95
C ILE A 310 15.75 -4.30 8.24
N GLU A 311 16.11 -3.05 8.48
CA GLU A 311 17.30 -2.43 7.88
C GLU A 311 18.60 -3.16 8.27
N ALA A 312 18.71 -3.56 9.54
CA ALA A 312 19.86 -4.33 10.01
C ALA A 312 19.97 -5.71 9.34
N ASN A 313 18.85 -6.31 8.93
CA ASN A 313 18.85 -7.59 8.21
C ASN A 313 19.12 -7.39 6.72
N ILE A 314 18.54 -6.38 6.09
CA ILE A 314 18.80 -6.04 4.68
C ILE A 314 20.27 -5.73 4.46
N SER A 315 20.90 -4.95 5.35
CA SER A 315 22.32 -4.60 5.24
C SER A 315 23.27 -5.79 5.41
N LYS A 316 22.85 -6.85 6.11
CA LYS A 316 23.64 -8.07 6.31
C LYS A 316 23.39 -9.16 5.26
N LYS A 317 22.23 -9.13 4.59
CA LYS A 317 21.75 -10.19 3.70
C LYS A 317 21.82 -9.74 2.25
N THR A 318 23.04 -9.70 1.73
CA THR A 318 23.37 -9.09 0.43
C THR A 318 23.39 -10.06 -0.73
N GLY A 319 23.42 -11.37 -0.48
CA GLY A 319 23.57 -12.36 -1.52
C GLY A 319 23.49 -13.81 -1.04
N PRO A 320 23.77 -14.78 -1.92
CA PRO A 320 23.73 -16.22 -1.61
C PRO A 320 24.56 -16.62 -0.39
N GLU A 321 25.70 -15.96 -0.17
CA GLU A 321 26.60 -16.18 0.96
C GLU A 321 25.96 -15.91 2.32
N SER A 322 24.89 -15.11 2.35
CA SER A 322 24.13 -14.81 3.56
C SER A 322 23.16 -15.92 3.96
N PHE A 323 22.99 -16.94 3.10
CA PHE A 323 22.03 -18.04 3.28
C PHE A 323 22.70 -19.42 3.14
N PRO A 324 23.78 -19.70 3.89
CA PRO A 324 24.55 -20.92 3.72
C PRO A 324 23.72 -22.17 4.03
N GLY A 325 23.82 -23.18 3.17
CA GLY A 325 23.14 -24.47 3.33
C GLY A 325 21.62 -24.40 3.13
N LYS A 326 21.06 -23.27 2.70
CA LYS A 326 19.65 -23.18 2.34
C LYS A 326 19.42 -23.65 0.90
N PRO A 327 18.34 -24.40 0.66
CA PRO A 327 17.87 -24.63 -0.70
C PRO A 327 17.66 -23.28 -1.39
N PHE A 328 18.09 -23.18 -2.65
CA PHE A 328 17.93 -21.99 -3.48
C PHE A 328 18.71 -20.74 -3.02
N ALA A 329 19.77 -20.88 -2.22
CA ALA A 329 20.61 -19.73 -1.83
C ALA A 329 21.09 -18.90 -3.03
N ASP A 330 21.41 -19.54 -4.17
CA ASP A 330 21.83 -18.85 -5.40
C ASP A 330 20.78 -17.87 -5.96
N TRP A 331 19.50 -18.07 -5.61
CA TRP A 331 18.38 -17.18 -5.97
C TRP A 331 18.34 -15.89 -5.16
N GLU A 332 19.17 -15.77 -4.14
CA GLU A 332 19.31 -14.56 -3.32
C GLU A 332 20.27 -13.55 -3.95
N SER A 333 20.82 -13.79 -5.16
CA SER A 333 21.61 -12.80 -5.89
C SER A 333 20.73 -11.72 -6.54
N ASP A 334 21.26 -10.50 -6.68
CA ASP A 334 20.54 -9.37 -7.31
C ASP A 334 20.01 -9.70 -8.70
N GLN A 335 20.84 -10.38 -9.52
CA GLN A 335 20.47 -10.81 -10.86
C GLN A 335 19.25 -11.75 -10.83
N ARG A 336 19.27 -12.76 -9.96
CA ARG A 336 18.15 -13.72 -9.82
C ARG A 336 16.89 -13.08 -9.25
N ILE A 337 17.03 -12.11 -8.35
CA ILE A 337 15.90 -11.33 -7.85
C ILE A 337 15.24 -10.52 -8.98
N ARG A 338 16.03 -9.87 -9.85
CA ARG A 338 15.50 -9.13 -11.01
C ARG A 338 14.77 -10.05 -11.98
N GLU A 339 15.32 -11.23 -12.25
CA GLU A 339 14.68 -12.27 -13.06
C GLU A 339 13.35 -12.71 -12.44
N TYR A 340 13.37 -13.04 -11.14
CA TYR A 340 12.18 -13.42 -10.37
C TYR A 340 11.07 -12.36 -10.46
N MET A 341 11.40 -11.09 -10.17
CA MET A 341 10.42 -10.00 -10.21
C MET A 341 9.87 -9.74 -11.61
N THR A 342 10.70 -9.88 -12.64
CA THR A 342 10.27 -9.76 -14.05
C THR A 342 9.27 -10.85 -14.42
N GLU A 343 9.52 -12.08 -14.00
CA GLU A 343 8.63 -13.21 -14.26
C GLU A 343 7.31 -13.11 -13.50
N ILE A 344 7.34 -12.70 -12.23
CA ILE A 344 6.12 -12.47 -11.43
C ILE A 344 5.25 -11.37 -12.06
N ARG A 345 5.85 -10.33 -12.64
CA ARG A 345 5.09 -9.26 -13.31
C ARG A 345 4.41 -9.74 -14.60
N LYS A 346 5.05 -10.62 -15.37
CA LYS A 346 4.59 -11.10 -16.69
C LYS A 346 3.64 -12.31 -16.65
N SER A 347 3.78 -13.18 -15.65
CA SER A 347 2.85 -14.32 -15.40
C SER A 347 1.45 -13.84 -15.05
#